data_AF-A0A6P6G7I8-F1
#
_entry.id   AF-A0A6P6G7I8-F1
#
_cell.length_a   1.000
_cell.length_b   1.000
_cell.length_c   1.000
_cell.angle_alpha   90.00
_cell.angle_beta   90.00
_cell.angle_gamma   90.00
#
_symmetry.space_group_name_H-M   'P 1'
#
loop_
_entity.id
_entity.type
_entity.pdbx_description
1 polymer ?
#
loop_
_entity_poly.entity_id
_entity_poly.type
_entity_poly.pdbx_seq_one_letter_code
_entity_poly.pdbx_strand_id
1 'polypeptide(L)'
;MSASSKSTTSCSEDDNELRRGPWTIEEDTLLIHYIAHHGEGRWNLLAKRSRLRRTGKSCRLRWLNYLKPDVKRGNLTLGEQLLILDLHSKWGNRWSKIAQYLPGRTDNEIKNYWRTRVQKQAKHLKIDSKSTAFQDIIRYFWIPRLLQKIEESSSSSSSLPIQNSEIPDS
;
A
#
# COMPACT_ATOMS: atom_id res chain seq x y z
N MET A 1 -50.84 26.83 -0.53
CA MET A 1 -49.45 27.32 -0.70
C MET A 1 -48.52 26.12 -0.56
N SER A 2 -47.51 26.06 -1.41
CA SER A 2 -46.86 24.86 -1.95
C SER A 2 -46.20 23.92 -0.93
N ALA A 3 -46.50 22.62 -1.03
CA ALA A 3 -45.67 21.56 -0.46
C ALA A 3 -44.68 21.08 -1.54
N SER A 4 -43.40 21.41 -1.39
CA SER A 4 -42.33 20.90 -2.26
C SER A 4 -42.06 19.43 -1.97
N SER A 5 -42.44 18.57 -2.92
CA SER A 5 -42.03 17.17 -2.96
C SER A 5 -40.51 17.07 -3.15
N LYS A 6 -39.78 16.67 -2.10
CA LYS A 6 -38.39 16.21 -2.24
C LYS A 6 -38.41 14.86 -2.93
N SER A 7 -37.92 14.82 -4.17
CA SER A 7 -37.60 13.60 -4.90
C SER A 7 -36.41 12.90 -4.23
N THR A 8 -36.71 11.98 -3.32
CA THR A 8 -35.76 10.93 -2.95
C THR A 8 -35.58 9.99 -4.14
N THR A 9 -34.54 10.24 -4.94
CA THR A 9 -34.05 9.26 -5.92
C THR A 9 -33.55 8.04 -5.15
N SER A 10 -34.43 7.07 -4.98
CA SER A 10 -34.10 5.68 -4.66
C SER A 10 -33.17 5.15 -5.77
N CYS A 11 -31.97 4.72 -5.38
CA CYS A 11 -31.02 4.02 -6.24
C CYS A 11 -30.64 2.73 -5.51
N SER A 12 -31.54 1.76 -5.50
CA SER A 12 -31.28 0.47 -4.87
C SER A 12 -32.15 -0.62 -5.47
N GLU A 13 -31.90 -0.96 -6.73
CA GLU A 13 -32.37 -2.20 -7.34
C GLU A 13 -31.28 -2.73 -8.29
N ASP A 14 -30.17 -3.25 -7.73
CA ASP A 14 -29.38 -4.34 -8.34
C ASP A 14 -28.23 -4.88 -7.44
N ASP A 15 -28.40 -4.95 -6.12
CA ASP A 15 -27.32 -5.44 -5.22
C ASP A 15 -27.06 -6.95 -5.34
N ASN A 16 -27.96 -7.70 -6.00
CA ASN A 16 -27.86 -9.14 -6.21
C ASN A 16 -26.95 -9.54 -7.39
N GLU A 17 -26.50 -8.56 -8.20
CA GLU A 17 -25.71 -8.79 -9.40
C GLU A 17 -24.22 -8.40 -9.26
N LEU A 18 -23.85 -7.77 -8.15
CA LEU A 18 -22.49 -7.29 -7.95
C LEU A 18 -21.53 -8.40 -7.55
N ARG A 19 -20.47 -8.58 -8.35
CA ARG A 19 -19.44 -9.59 -8.13
C ARG A 19 -18.60 -9.24 -6.91
N ARG A 20 -18.59 -10.14 -5.93
CA ARG A 20 -17.71 -10.09 -4.75
C ARG A 20 -16.51 -11.01 -4.97
N GLY A 21 -15.37 -10.67 -4.39
CA GLY A 21 -14.15 -11.47 -4.50
C GLY A 21 -13.01 -10.83 -5.32
N PRO A 22 -11.94 -11.58 -5.61
CA PRO A 22 -10.70 -11.07 -6.19
C PRO A 22 -10.95 -10.48 -7.58
N TRP A 23 -10.22 -9.42 -7.92
CA TRP A 23 -10.27 -8.82 -9.26
C TRP A 23 -9.61 -9.74 -10.28
N THR A 24 -10.25 -9.93 -11.43
CA THR A 24 -9.64 -10.68 -12.53
C THR A 24 -8.84 -9.76 -13.45
N ILE A 25 -8.00 -10.35 -14.29
CA ILE A 25 -7.18 -9.61 -15.25
C ILE A 25 -8.07 -8.90 -16.29
N GLU A 26 -9.19 -9.52 -16.67
CA GLU A 26 -10.17 -8.94 -17.58
C GLU A 26 -10.84 -7.72 -16.96
N GLU A 27 -11.24 -7.81 -15.69
CA GLU A 27 -11.80 -6.67 -14.96
C GLU A 27 -10.80 -5.52 -14.82
N ASP A 28 -9.53 -5.84 -14.52
CA ASP A 28 -8.46 -4.85 -14.43
C ASP A 28 -8.23 -4.16 -15.79
N THR A 29 -8.23 -4.93 -16.88
CA THR A 29 -8.06 -4.41 -18.24
C THR A 29 -9.19 -3.47 -18.62
N LEU A 30 -10.44 -3.83 -18.33
CA LEU A 30 -11.61 -2.97 -18.56
C LEU A 30 -11.51 -1.67 -17.76
N LEU A 31 -11.08 -1.76 -16.50
CA LEU A 31 -10.90 -0.59 -15.63
C LEU A 31 -9.81 0.34 -16.16
N ILE A 32 -8.63 -0.19 -16.52
CA ILE A 32 -7.51 0.56 -17.09
C ILE A 32 -7.93 1.23 -18.41
N HIS A 33 -8.54 0.48 -19.32
CA HIS A 33 -8.95 0.98 -20.63
C HIS A 33 -9.96 2.12 -20.48
N TYR A 34 -10.98 1.97 -19.63
CA TYR A 34 -11.96 3.02 -19.41
C TYR A 34 -11.31 4.30 -18.87
N ILE A 35 -10.41 4.18 -17.89
CA ILE A 35 -9.73 5.34 -17.30
C ILE A 35 -8.81 6.02 -18.31
N ALA A 36 -8.11 5.26 -19.16
CA ALA A 36 -7.28 5.82 -20.22
C ALA A 36 -8.08 6.70 -21.20
N HIS A 37 -9.34 6.33 -21.50
CA HIS A 37 -10.19 7.06 -22.45
C HIS A 37 -11.00 8.20 -21.82
N HIS A 38 -11.38 8.08 -20.54
CA HIS A 38 -12.33 9.01 -19.89
C HIS A 38 -11.75 9.78 -18.70
N GLY A 39 -10.50 9.51 -18.34
CA GLY A 39 -9.81 10.06 -17.16
C GLY A 39 -10.18 9.34 -15.86
N GLU A 40 -9.40 9.65 -14.81
CA GLU A 40 -9.64 9.14 -13.46
C GLU A 40 -10.88 9.80 -12.82
N GLY A 41 -11.60 9.06 -11.97
CA GLY A 41 -12.72 9.60 -11.19
C GLY A 41 -14.09 9.19 -11.74
N ARG A 42 -15.14 9.88 -11.26
CA ARG A 42 -16.55 9.55 -11.55
C ARG A 42 -16.85 8.05 -11.40
N TRP A 43 -16.33 7.43 -10.34
CA TRP A 43 -16.24 5.98 -10.18
C TRP A 43 -17.57 5.23 -10.30
N ASN A 44 -18.66 5.84 -9.84
CA ASN A 44 -20.00 5.26 -9.99
C ASN A 44 -20.45 5.21 -11.45
N LEU A 45 -20.14 6.26 -12.23
CA LEU A 45 -20.42 6.30 -13.66
C LEU A 45 -19.52 5.33 -14.42
N LEU A 46 -18.23 5.28 -14.05
CA LEU A 46 -17.27 4.33 -14.59
C LEU A 46 -17.79 2.91 -14.45
N ALA A 47 -18.14 2.49 -13.22
CA ALA A 47 -18.64 1.14 -12.95
C ALA A 47 -19.83 0.77 -13.85
N LYS A 48 -20.78 1.69 -14.03
CA LYS A 48 -21.95 1.50 -14.89
C LYS A 48 -21.60 1.40 -16.38
N ARG A 49 -20.62 2.18 -16.86
CA ARG A 49 -20.30 2.27 -18.29
C ARG A 49 -19.23 1.30 -18.76
N SER A 50 -18.33 0.87 -17.88
CA SER A 50 -17.22 -0.04 -18.19
C SER A 50 -17.63 -1.51 -18.21
N ARG A 51 -18.94 -1.82 -18.13
CA ARG A 51 -19.51 -3.17 -18.04
C ARG A 51 -18.92 -4.00 -16.89
N LEU A 52 -18.40 -3.33 -15.85
CA LEU A 52 -17.88 -4.00 -14.66
C LEU A 52 -19.03 -4.28 -13.71
N ARG A 53 -19.17 -5.53 -13.27
CA ARG A 53 -20.11 -5.91 -12.19
C ARG A 53 -19.52 -5.58 -10.81
N ARG A 54 -18.95 -4.38 -10.66
CA ARG A 54 -18.27 -3.88 -9.46
C ARG A 54 -18.83 -2.53 -9.07
N THR A 55 -18.82 -2.21 -7.78
CA THR A 55 -19.22 -0.87 -7.32
C THR A 55 -18.15 0.17 -7.66
N GLY A 56 -18.55 1.43 -7.81
CA GLY A 56 -17.60 2.53 -8.02
C GLY A 56 -16.56 2.64 -6.90
N LYS A 57 -16.95 2.37 -5.65
CA LYS A 57 -16.02 2.27 -4.51
C LYS A 57 -14.97 1.17 -4.73
N SER A 58 -15.37 0.00 -5.22
CA SER A 58 -14.45 -1.09 -5.55
C SER A 58 -13.49 -0.67 -6.67
N CYS A 59 -14.00 -0.08 -7.75
CA CYS A 59 -13.18 0.39 -8.87
C CYS A 59 -12.14 1.43 -8.42
N ARG A 60 -12.55 2.41 -7.61
CA ARG A 60 -11.64 3.41 -7.02
C ARG A 60 -10.53 2.73 -6.20
N LEU A 61 -10.91 1.81 -5.32
CA LEU A 61 -9.97 1.14 -4.45
C LEU A 61 -8.98 0.29 -5.26
N ARG A 62 -9.46 -0.41 -6.29
CA ARG A 62 -8.60 -1.21 -7.18
C ARG A 62 -7.61 -0.34 -7.94
N TRP A 63 -8.08 0.76 -8.53
CA TRP A 63 -7.23 1.69 -9.25
C TRP A 63 -6.13 2.25 -8.34
N LEU A 64 -6.52 2.88 -7.23
CA LEU A 64 -5.59 3.60 -6.37
C LEU A 64 -4.59 2.70 -5.63
N ASN A 65 -4.92 1.43 -5.40
CA ASN A 65 -4.05 0.52 -4.64
C ASN A 65 -3.24 -0.46 -5.48
N TYR A 66 -3.58 -0.66 -6.75
CA TYR A 66 -2.96 -1.74 -7.54
C TYR A 66 -2.68 -1.38 -9.00
N LEU A 67 -3.56 -0.63 -9.67
CA LEU A 67 -3.47 -0.44 -11.12
C LEU A 67 -2.84 0.89 -11.53
N LYS A 68 -2.90 1.91 -10.67
CA LYS A 68 -2.32 3.22 -10.96
C LYS A 68 -0.80 3.07 -11.21
N PRO A 69 -0.25 3.66 -12.29
CA PRO A 69 1.15 3.46 -12.69
C PRO A 69 2.17 3.79 -11.60
N ASP A 70 1.87 4.78 -10.76
CA ASP A 70 2.76 5.25 -9.71
C ASP A 70 2.87 4.27 -8.52
N VAL A 71 2.03 3.23 -8.46
CA VAL A 71 2.03 2.26 -7.36
C VAL A 71 3.13 1.22 -7.57
N LYS A 72 4.07 1.15 -6.63
CA LYS A 72 5.15 0.16 -6.62
C LYS A 72 4.61 -1.23 -6.34
N ARG A 73 5.13 -2.22 -7.06
CA ARG A 73 4.79 -3.64 -6.89
C ARG A 73 5.86 -4.35 -6.08
N GLY A 74 5.43 -5.24 -5.19
CA GLY A 74 6.32 -6.07 -4.38
C GLY A 74 6.42 -5.67 -2.91
N ASN A 75 7.29 -6.34 -2.18
CA ASN A 75 7.45 -6.18 -0.74
C ASN A 75 8.03 -4.81 -0.37
N LEU A 76 7.71 -4.32 0.84
CA LEU A 76 8.34 -3.13 1.39
C LEU A 76 9.84 -3.38 1.61
N THR A 77 10.69 -2.49 1.12
CA THR A 77 12.14 -2.56 1.34
C THR A 77 12.48 -2.29 2.80
N LEU A 78 13.68 -2.66 3.24
CA LEU A 78 14.11 -2.40 4.63
C LEU A 78 14.08 -0.90 4.95
N GLY A 79 14.49 -0.04 4.02
CA GLY A 79 14.41 1.41 4.18
C GLY A 79 12.97 1.92 4.29
N GLU A 80 12.05 1.40 3.48
CA GLU A 80 10.62 1.74 3.58
C GLU A 80 10.05 1.29 4.94
N GLN A 81 10.41 0.08 5.41
CA GLN A 81 10.00 -0.45 6.71
C GLN A 81 10.47 0.42 7.87
N LEU A 82 11.74 0.82 7.84
CA LEU A 82 12.33 1.73 8.82
C LEU A 82 11.57 3.06 8.87
N LEU A 83 11.33 3.67 7.71
CA LEU A 83 10.61 4.94 7.61
C LEU A 83 9.17 4.83 8.13
N ILE A 84 8.49 3.71 7.88
CA ILE A 84 7.16 3.45 8.44
C ILE A 84 7.18 3.45 9.97
N LEU A 85 8.17 2.78 10.59
CA LEU A 85 8.28 2.71 12.04
C LEU A 85 8.57 4.09 12.66
N ASP A 86 9.50 4.84 12.07
CA ASP A 86 9.85 6.19 12.54
C ASP A 86 8.66 7.16 12.44
N LEU A 87 8.01 7.22 11.28
CA LEU A 87 6.87 8.11 11.06
C LEU A 87 5.65 7.72 11.90
N HIS A 88 5.43 6.42 12.13
CA HIS A 88 4.38 5.97 13.04
C HIS A 88 4.67 6.38 14.48
N SER A 89 5.92 6.32 14.92
CA SER A 89 6.31 6.79 16.26
C SER A 89 6.02 8.29 16.46
N LYS A 90 6.02 9.08 15.38
CA LYS A 90 5.73 10.53 15.40
C LYS A 90 4.24 10.85 15.27
N TRP A 91 3.50 10.15 14.42
CA TRP A 91 2.12 10.52 14.05
C TRP A 91 1.06 9.45 14.35
N GLY A 92 1.45 8.28 14.83
CA GLY A 92 0.56 7.14 15.04
C GLY A 92 -0.11 6.67 13.75
N ASN A 93 -1.39 6.30 13.85
CA ASN A 93 -2.17 5.66 12.77
C ASN A 93 -2.62 6.63 11.65
N ARG A 94 -1.81 7.66 11.32
CA ARG A 94 -2.09 8.63 10.25
C ARG A 94 -1.56 8.13 8.91
N TRP A 95 -2.06 6.98 8.46
CA TRP A 95 -1.54 6.24 7.31
C TRP A 95 -1.41 7.06 6.03
N SER A 96 -2.44 7.85 5.69
CA SER A 96 -2.42 8.68 4.49
C SER A 96 -1.38 9.81 4.59
N LYS A 97 -1.03 10.27 5.80
CA LYS A 97 0.08 11.22 6.02
C LYS A 97 1.43 10.51 5.87
N ILE A 98 1.58 9.32 6.43
CA ILE A 98 2.80 8.50 6.31
C ILE A 98 3.08 8.16 4.84
N ALA A 99 2.04 7.80 4.07
CA ALA A 99 2.16 7.47 2.65
C ALA A 99 2.75 8.59 1.78
N GLN A 100 2.57 9.86 2.18
CA GLN A 100 3.16 11.01 1.46
C GLN A 100 4.69 10.99 1.46
N TYR A 101 5.32 10.28 2.41
CA TYR A 101 6.77 10.17 2.53
C TYR A 101 7.33 8.89 1.90
N LEU A 102 6.48 8.03 1.35
CA LEU A 102 6.86 6.75 0.75
C LEU A 102 6.44 6.74 -0.72
N PRO A 103 7.27 7.26 -1.63
CA PRO A 103 6.90 7.41 -3.04
C PRO A 103 6.54 6.06 -3.66
N GLY A 104 5.32 6.01 -4.19
CA GLY A 104 4.72 4.84 -4.82
C GLY A 104 4.17 3.80 -3.85
N ARG A 105 4.14 4.06 -2.54
CA ARG A 105 3.45 3.22 -1.55
C ARG A 105 2.14 3.84 -1.11
N THR A 106 1.18 2.98 -0.87
CA THR A 106 -0.17 3.35 -0.46
C THR A 106 -0.36 3.27 1.05
N ASP A 107 -1.30 4.05 1.57
CA ASP A 107 -1.70 3.98 2.97
C ASP A 107 -2.22 2.59 3.37
N ASN A 108 -2.83 1.87 2.42
CA ASN A 108 -3.27 0.50 2.62
C ASN A 108 -2.09 -0.48 2.80
N GLU A 109 -1.03 -0.37 2.00
CA GLU A 109 0.18 -1.18 2.16
C GLU A 109 0.84 -0.94 3.52
N ILE A 110 0.97 0.32 3.93
CA ILE A 110 1.59 0.71 5.20
C ILE A 110 0.78 0.15 6.38
N LYS A 111 -0.54 0.35 6.35
CA LYS A 111 -1.47 -0.23 7.33
C LYS A 111 -1.42 -1.76 7.33
N ASN A 112 -1.24 -2.39 6.18
CA ASN A 112 -1.12 -3.85 6.07
C ASN A 112 0.18 -4.35 6.71
N TYR A 113 1.30 -3.70 6.42
CA TYR A 113 2.59 -3.98 7.05
C TYR A 113 2.50 -3.88 8.57
N TRP A 114 1.94 -2.78 9.06
CA TRP A 114 1.76 -2.55 10.48
C TRP A 114 0.95 -3.68 11.15
N ARG A 115 -0.20 -4.06 10.58
CA ARG A 115 -1.05 -5.13 11.14
C ARG A 115 -0.39 -6.50 11.10
N THR A 116 0.24 -6.84 9.98
CA THR A 116 0.70 -8.22 9.71
C THR A 116 2.10 -8.51 10.24
N ARG A 117 2.95 -7.50 10.35
CA ARG A 117 4.32 -7.63 10.86
C ARG A 117 4.43 -7.05 12.27
N VAL A 118 4.23 -5.75 12.40
CA VAL A 118 4.53 -5.00 13.63
C VAL A 118 3.61 -5.42 14.78
N GLN A 119 2.28 -5.34 14.59
CA GLN A 119 1.32 -5.74 15.62
C GLN A 119 1.37 -7.24 15.93
N LYS A 120 1.62 -8.07 14.92
CA LYS A 120 1.78 -9.51 15.12
C LYS A 120 2.98 -9.81 16.02
N GLN A 121 4.11 -9.14 15.79
CA GLN A 121 5.30 -9.26 16.63
C GLN A 121 5.06 -8.74 18.06
N ALA A 122 4.36 -7.61 18.21
CA ALA A 122 3.97 -7.08 19.52
C ALA A 122 3.15 -8.10 20.34
N LYS A 123 2.16 -8.73 19.69
CA LYS A 123 1.31 -9.76 20.29
C LYS A 123 2.11 -10.98 20.73
N HIS A 124 3.09 -11.43 19.94
CA HIS A 124 3.96 -12.54 20.35
C HIS A 124 4.80 -12.20 21.60
N LEU A 125 5.20 -10.93 21.75
CA LEU A 125 5.91 -10.46 22.94
C LEU A 125 4.96 -10.15 24.12
N LYS A 126 3.64 -10.36 23.97
CA LYS A 126 2.59 -10.03 24.95
C LYS A 126 2.54 -8.55 25.34
N ILE A 127 2.85 -7.66 24.39
CA ILE A 127 2.91 -6.22 24.61
C ILE A 127 1.72 -5.57 23.95
N ASP A 128 1.03 -4.69 24.69
CA ASP A 128 -0.03 -3.88 24.11
C ASP A 128 0.54 -2.86 23.12
N SER A 129 0.04 -2.92 21.88
CA SER A 129 0.37 -2.01 20.78
C SER A 129 0.11 -0.52 21.05
N LYS A 130 -0.62 -0.19 22.12
CA LYS A 130 -0.89 1.20 22.53
C LYS A 130 -0.04 1.64 23.73
N SER A 131 0.74 0.74 24.33
CA SER A 131 1.57 1.05 25.49
C SER A 131 2.80 1.88 25.12
N THR A 132 3.29 2.70 26.04
CA THR A 132 4.60 3.36 25.95
C THR A 132 5.72 2.33 25.78
N ALA A 133 5.63 1.19 26.46
CA ALA A 133 6.57 0.09 26.33
C ALA A 133 6.71 -0.43 24.88
N PHE A 134 5.62 -0.39 24.10
CA PHE A 134 5.65 -0.79 22.70
C PHE A 134 6.38 0.25 21.82
N GLN A 135 6.19 1.54 22.09
CA GLN A 135 6.93 2.62 21.42
C GLN A 135 8.42 2.53 21.74
N ASP A 136 8.78 2.23 22.99
CA ASP A 136 10.17 2.09 23.41
C ASP A 136 10.85 0.90 22.72
N ILE A 137 10.16 -0.23 22.57
CA ILE A 137 10.69 -1.39 21.84
C ILE A 137 10.90 -1.06 20.35
N ILE A 138 9.98 -0.33 19.74
CA ILE A 138 10.18 0.10 18.36
C ILE A 138 11.44 0.97 18.27
N ARG A 139 11.56 2.00 19.12
CA ARG A 139 12.67 2.97 19.08
C ARG A 139 14.01 2.38 19.43
N TYR A 140 14.10 1.64 20.53
CA TYR A 140 15.37 1.21 21.10
C TYR A 140 15.80 -0.19 20.66
N PHE A 141 14.90 -0.98 20.07
CA PHE A 141 15.21 -2.36 19.70
C PHE A 141 14.96 -2.67 18.23
N TRP A 142 13.77 -2.37 17.68
CA TRP A 142 13.48 -2.75 16.29
C TRP A 142 14.13 -1.83 15.26
N ILE A 143 14.12 -0.50 15.49
CA ILE A 143 14.76 0.47 14.60
C ILE A 143 16.28 0.22 14.49
N PRO A 144 17.05 0.09 15.60
CA PRO A 144 18.48 -0.17 15.50
C PRO A 144 18.81 -1.49 14.79
N ARG A 145 18.05 -2.55 15.04
CA ARG A 145 18.24 -3.84 14.34
C ARG A 145 17.95 -3.75 12.85
N LEU A 146 16.96 -2.95 12.44
CA LEU A 146 16.67 -2.72 11.03
C LEU A 146 17.80 -1.93 10.35
N LEU A 147 18.36 -0.93 11.04
CA LEU A 147 19.51 -0.17 10.54
C LEU A 147 20.73 -1.07 10.33
N GLN A 148 21.08 -1.90 11.32
CA GLN A 148 22.17 -2.86 11.20
C GLN A 148 21.97 -3.79 9.99
N LYS A 149 20.74 -4.31 9.80
CA LYS A 149 20.43 -5.17 8.66
C LYS A 149 20.57 -4.46 7.31
N ILE A 150 20.27 -3.17 7.25
CA ILE A 150 20.46 -2.36 6.04
C ILE A 150 21.96 -2.22 5.72
N GLU A 151 22.79 -1.95 6.73
CA GLU A 151 24.26 -1.85 6.58
C GLU A 151 24.88 -3.17 6.13
N GLU A 152 24.47 -4.30 6.73
CA GLU A 152 24.91 -5.65 6.34
C GLU A 152 24.54 -5.97 4.88
N SER A 153 23.32 -5.61 4.45
CA SER A 153 22.89 -5.82 3.06
C SER A 153 23.65 -4.95 2.05
N SER A 154 24.13 -3.79 2.47
CA SER A 154 24.88 -2.84 1.62
C SER A 154 26.37 -3.20 1.51
N SER A 155 26.97 -3.74 2.57
CA SER A 155 28.36 -4.21 2.58
C SER A 155 28.57 -5.52 1.80
N SER A 156 27.51 -6.33 1.69
CA SER A 156 27.53 -7.59 0.91
C SER A 156 27.60 -7.38 -0.60
N SER A 157 27.33 -6.16 -1.10
CA SER A 157 27.31 -5.84 -2.54
C SER A 157 28.64 -5.23 -3.05
N SER A 158 29.60 -4.98 -2.17
CA SER A 158 30.89 -4.32 -2.49
C SER A 158 32.09 -5.24 -2.74
N SER A 159 31.94 -6.57 -2.70
CA SER A 159 33.03 -7.51 -3.01
C SER A 159 33.02 -7.92 -4.49
N LEU A 160 33.56 -7.05 -5.37
CA LEU A 160 34.04 -7.49 -6.69
C LEU A 160 35.47 -8.07 -6.57
N PRO A 161 35.83 -9.09 -7.37
CA PRO A 161 37.14 -9.72 -7.28
C PRO A 161 38.23 -8.82 -7.85
N ILE A 162 39.33 -8.70 -7.12
CA ILE A 162 40.59 -8.09 -7.57
C ILE A 162 41.07 -8.86 -8.81
N GLN A 163 41.28 -8.16 -9.92
CA GLN A 163 41.94 -8.69 -11.12
C GLN A 163 43.39 -9.07 -10.75
N ASN A 164 43.74 -10.35 -10.85
CA ASN A 164 45.15 -10.74 -10.90
C ASN A 164 45.70 -10.36 -12.28
N SER A 165 46.67 -9.45 -12.26
CA SER A 165 47.56 -9.15 -13.36
C SER A 165 48.50 -10.33 -13.61
N GLU A 166 48.34 -11.02 -14.73
CA GLU A 166 49.40 -11.88 -15.28
C GLU A 166 50.41 -11.01 -16.05
N ILE A 167 51.67 -11.14 -15.64
CA ILE A 167 52.87 -10.56 -16.26
C ILE A 167 53.17 -11.39 -17.53
N PRO A 168 53.57 -10.80 -18.67
CA PRO A 168 53.97 -11.58 -19.83
C PRO A 168 55.39 -12.11 -19.65
N ASP A 169 55.57 -13.43 -19.76
CA ASP A 169 56.89 -14.03 -19.93
C ASP A 169 57.39 -13.85 -21.38
N SER A 170 58.71 -13.71 -21.49
CA SER A 170 59.50 -13.38 -22.69
C SER A 170 59.51 -14.46 -23.77
#